data_AF-A0A1Q3JLB8-F1
#
_entry.id   AF-A0A1Q3JLB8-F1
#
_cell.length_a   1.000
_cell.length_b   1.000
_cell.length_c   1.000
_cell.angle_alpha   90.00
_cell.angle_beta   90.00
_cell.angle_gamma   90.00
#
_symmetry.space_group_name_H-M   'P 1'
#
loop_
_entity.id
_entity.type
_entity.pdbx_description
1 polymer ?
#
loop_
_entity_poly.entity_id
_entity_poly.type
_entity_poly.pdbx_seq_one_letter_code
_entity_poly.pdbx_strand_id
1 'polypeptide(L)' 'MSRSVVIILLVTACSQPRSADYFAAHRKEAESVIAACAAGAHRGRECETAHAGIASAKRDQRMKLYRRSF' A
#
# COMPACT_ATOMS: atom_id res chain seq x y z
N MET A 1 31.67 26.41 -24.80
CA MET A 1 31.29 25.99 -23.42
C MET A 1 29.77 26.08 -23.30
N SER A 2 29.05 25.05 -23.75
CA SER A 2 27.58 25.03 -23.68
C SER A 2 27.16 24.44 -22.34
N ARG A 3 26.54 25.27 -21.50
CA ARG A 3 25.92 24.84 -20.24
C ARG A 3 24.57 24.21 -20.56
N SER A 4 24.56 22.89 -20.71
CA SER A 4 23.32 22.12 -20.80
C SER A 4 22.57 22.23 -19.48
N VAL A 5 21.50 23.04 -19.45
CA VAL A 5 20.57 23.10 -18.33
C VAL A 5 19.60 21.94 -18.48
N VAL A 6 19.84 20.86 -17.75
CA VAL A 6 18.90 19.74 -17.65
C VAL A 6 17.82 20.15 -16.65
N ILE A 7 16.65 20.55 -17.17
CA ILE A 7 15.45 20.80 -16.36
C ILE A 7 14.87 19.43 -15.99
N ILE A 8 15.14 18.99 -14.76
CA ILE A 8 14.48 17.82 -14.18
C ILE A 8 13.06 18.24 -13.78
N LEU A 9 12.08 17.86 -14.59
CA LEU A 9 10.65 17.94 -14.25
C LEU A 9 10.36 16.92 -13.13
N LEU A 10 10.38 17.37 -11.88
CA LEU A 10 9.89 16.62 -10.73
C LEU A 10 8.35 16.58 -10.80
N VAL A 11 7.81 15.57 -11.48
CA VAL A 11 6.39 15.24 -11.40
C VAL A 11 6.13 14.73 -9.99
N THR A 12 5.61 15.60 -9.12
CA THR A 12 5.05 15.16 -7.83
C THR A 12 3.76 14.41 -8.14
N ALA A 13 3.86 13.09 -8.31
CA ALA A 13 2.70 12.22 -8.44
C ALA A 13 1.91 12.30 -7.13
N CYS A 14 0.91 13.17 -7.09
CA CYS A 14 -0.10 13.17 -6.04
C CYS A 14 -1.03 11.98 -6.31
N SER A 15 -0.56 10.77 -5.99
CA SER A 15 -1.40 9.58 -6.04
C SER A 15 -2.29 9.57 -4.81
N GLN A 16 -3.61 9.60 -5.01
CA GLN A 16 -4.58 9.38 -3.94
C GLN A 16 -4.27 8.05 -3.23
N PRO A 17 -4.28 8.01 -1.88
CA PRO A 17 -4.05 6.78 -1.17
C PRO A 17 -5.13 5.75 -1.50
N ARG A 18 -4.71 4.51 -1.71
CA ARG A 18 -5.59 3.39 -2.04
C ARG A 18 -6.33 2.91 -0.80
N SER A 19 -7.51 2.34 -1.00
CA SER A 19 -8.39 1.92 0.09
C SER A 19 -7.88 0.64 0.77
N ALA A 20 -8.35 0.40 2.00
CA ALA A 20 -8.07 -0.84 2.71
C ALA A 20 -8.64 -2.07 1.97
N ASP A 21 -9.81 -1.93 1.33
CA ASP A 21 -10.44 -3.00 0.56
C ASP A 21 -9.61 -3.40 -0.66
N TYR A 22 -8.99 -2.42 -1.33
CA TYR A 22 -8.02 -2.68 -2.38
C TYR A 22 -6.88 -3.54 -1.84
N PHE A 23 -6.25 -3.12 -0.75
CA PHE A 23 -5.14 -3.87 -0.16
C PHE A 23 -5.54 -5.24 0.42
N ALA A 24 -6.79 -5.41 0.85
CA ALA A 24 -7.32 -6.70 1.25
C ALA A 24 -7.38 -7.69 0.07
N ALA A 25 -7.74 -7.20 -1.13
CA ALA A 25 -7.71 -7.98 -2.37
C ALA A 25 -6.29 -8.15 -2.92
N HIS A 26 -5.40 -7.18 -2.69
CA HIS A 26 -4.04 -7.12 -3.25
C HIS A 26 -2.96 -7.29 -2.16
N ARG A 27 -2.99 -8.42 -1.45
CA ARG A 27 -2.17 -8.66 -0.25
C ARG A 27 -0.66 -8.48 -0.44
N LYS A 28 -0.09 -9.02 -1.53
CA LYS A 28 1.36 -8.91 -1.80
C LYS A 28 1.80 -7.46 -2.00
N GLU A 29 0.94 -6.66 -2.60
CA GLU A 29 1.20 -5.24 -2.82
C GLU A 29 1.10 -4.45 -1.51
N ALA A 30 0.10 -4.78 -0.68
CA ALA A 30 0.01 -4.23 0.67
C ALA A 30 1.27 -4.53 1.51
N GLU A 31 1.82 -5.75 1.43
CA GLU A 31 3.08 -6.12 2.09
C GLU A 31 4.25 -5.26 1.60
N SER A 32 4.37 -5.04 0.28
CA SER A 32 5.40 -4.17 -0.30
C SER A 32 5.26 -2.71 0.18
N VAL A 33 4.03 -2.19 0.23
CA VAL A 33 3.76 -0.83 0.70
C VAL A 33 4.12 -0.69 2.18
N ILE A 34 3.75 -1.66 3.02
CA ILE A 34 4.11 -1.66 4.45
C ILE A 34 5.63 -1.69 4.64
N ALA A 35 6.37 -2.47 3.84
CA ALA A 35 7.82 -2.47 3.89
C ALA A 35 8.42 -1.10 3.52
N ALA A 36 7.87 -0.45 2.49
CA ALA A 36 8.24 0.91 2.12
C ALA A 36 7.84 1.96 3.18
N CYS A 37 6.73 1.76 3.90
CA CYS A 37 6.35 2.58 5.05
C CYS A 37 7.38 2.46 6.20
N ALA A 38 7.84 1.25 6.51
CA ALA A 38 8.86 1.03 7.51
C ALA A 38 10.21 1.66 7.13
N ALA A 39 10.53 1.67 5.84
CA ALA A 39 11.70 2.37 5.29
C ALA A 39 11.52 3.91 5.20
N GLY A 40 10.32 4.43 5.51
CA GLY A 40 10.00 5.86 5.46
C GLY A 40 9.72 6.42 4.06
N ALA A 41 9.63 5.55 3.03
CA ALA A 41 9.32 5.94 1.65
C ALA A 41 7.83 6.29 1.44
N HIS A 42 6.95 5.72 2.27
CA HIS A 42 5.54 6.11 2.36
C HIS A 42 5.20 6.53 3.79
N ARG A 43 4.28 7.48 3.93
CA ARG A 43 3.75 7.93 5.23
C ARG A 43 2.26 8.25 5.12
N GLY A 44 1.59 8.30 6.27
CA GLY A 44 0.19 8.70 6.37
C GLY A 44 -0.77 7.65 5.83
N ARG A 45 -1.82 8.12 5.16
CA ARG A 45 -3.01 7.33 4.81
C ARG A 45 -2.72 6.05 4.03
N GLU A 46 -1.73 6.06 3.14
CA GLU A 46 -1.36 4.88 2.35
C GLU A 46 -0.84 3.73 3.24
N CYS A 47 -0.07 4.06 4.28
CA CYS A 47 0.40 3.07 5.25
C CYS A 47 -0.75 2.54 6.10
N GLU A 48 -1.63 3.43 6.57
CA GLU A 48 -2.80 3.06 7.36
C GLU A 48 -3.72 2.09 6.61
N THR A 49 -4.05 2.39 5.36
CA THR A 49 -4.95 1.57 4.56
C THR A 49 -4.30 0.24 4.16
N ALA A 50 -3.00 0.21 3.87
CA ALA A 50 -2.27 -1.03 3.61
C ALA A 50 -2.29 -1.97 4.83
N HIS A 51 -2.00 -1.45 6.03
CA HIS A 51 -2.08 -2.23 7.27
C HIS A 51 -3.51 -2.73 7.54
N ALA A 52 -4.51 -1.87 7.36
CA ALA A 52 -5.91 -2.24 7.53
C ALA A 52 -6.34 -3.33 6.53
N GLY A 53 -5.89 -3.25 5.27
CA GLY A 53 -6.16 -4.26 4.25
C GLY A 53 -5.62 -5.64 4.61
N ILE A 54 -4.37 -5.73 5.09
CA ILE A 54 -3.80 -7.00 5.60
C ILE A 54 -4.62 -7.56 6.76
N ALA A 55 -5.00 -6.70 7.71
CA ALA A 55 -5.79 -7.13 8.87
C ALA A 55 -7.17 -7.67 8.44
N SER A 56 -7.83 -7.00 7.49
CA SER A 56 -9.10 -7.41 6.91
C SER A 56 -8.99 -8.77 6.21
N ALA A 57 -8.02 -8.93 5.30
CA ALA A 57 -7.80 -10.20 4.61
C ALA A 57 -7.55 -11.37 5.57
N LYS A 58 -6.78 -11.14 6.65
CA LYS A 58 -6.57 -12.14 7.71
C LYS A 58 -7.87 -12.48 8.44
N ARG A 59 -8.74 -11.50 8.71
CA ARG A 59 -10.05 -11.75 9.33
C ARG A 59 -10.91 -12.62 8.43
N ASP A 60 -10.99 -12.29 7.15
CA ASP A 60 -11.78 -13.04 6.17
C ASP A 60 -11.30 -14.49 6.05
N GLN A 61 -9.98 -14.70 6.05
CA GLN A 61 -9.41 -16.04 6.05
C GLN A 61 -9.84 -16.83 7.29
N ARG A 62 -9.79 -16.25 8.49
CA ARG A 62 -10.25 -16.91 9.72
C ARG A 62 -11.75 -17.23 9.66
N MET A 63 -12.57 -16.31 9.14
CA MET A 63 -14.01 -16.53 9.00
C MET A 63 -14.35 -17.59 7.95
N LYS A 64 -13.56 -17.73 6.88
CA LYS A 64 -13.69 -18.83 5.92
C LYS A 64 -13.40 -20.18 6.56
N LEU A 65 -12.35 -20.27 7.38
CA LEU A 65 -12.03 -21.49 8.12
C LEU A 65 -13.12 -21.85 9.13
N TYR A 66 -13.59 -20.86 9.89
CA TYR A 66 -14.70 -21.04 10.83
C TYR A 66 -15.94 -21.61 10.14
N ARG A 67 -16.39 -20.99 9.03
CA ARG A 67 -17.56 -21.44 8.25
C ARG A 67 -17.41 -22.82 7.62
N ARG A 68 -16.19 -23.32 7.43
CA ARG A 68 -15.94 -24.68 6.91
C ARG A 68 -15.96 -25.74 8.02
N SER A 69 -15.83 -25.32 9.28
CA SER A 69 -15.71 -26.21 10.43
C SER A 69 -17.06 -26.52 11.10
N PHE A 70 -18.14 -25.89 10.62
CA PHE A 70 -19.54 -26.10 11.02
C PHE A 70 -20.37 -26.33 9.75
#